data_AF-A0A4Y7RGC9-F1
#
_entry.id   AF-A0A4Y7RGC9-F1
#
_cell.length_a   1.000
_cell.length_b   1.000
_cell.length_c   1.000
_cell.angle_alpha   90.00
_cell.angle_beta   90.00
_cell.angle_gamma   90.00
#
_symmetry.space_group_name_H-M   'P 1'
#
loop_
_entity.id
_entity.type
_entity.pdbx_description
1 polymer ?
#
loop_
_entity_poly.entity_id
_entity_poly.type
_entity_poly.pdbx_seq_one_letter_code
_entity_poly.pdbx_strand_id
1 'polypeptide(L)'
;MQADKRKGDKPVAERRHTVSPRLIKRYCQLLLTFLGSLLLAALLHIAAPGVALAEPSKSVEITGEGVTNPVTLTLEQLQAMEQYQHVYSVINTWPTKKWYVAEGVKLRTLFDLAGLKEDAALVNFLSNDGFEVALTVQELLSDKRYYFPYLMDHHPTDGSIPGSPADAEEVEPILALVSAEDNNDPAAMNDRDSLLLVLGQRVVTEQTNPLFLKYVNRIEVLTAPPPKWENPKADTDEGEVPAGALIRLSTKRNDMDKIYYTTDGSTPTLNSPVFNASASRWWPLRDDLDRVNKPIEINEDTIIKAITIGPGKLNSDVVTFTYKADFTGRAAERAKLPGGPPTGVTLDQNAVNLKIGSTYELSATVGPSNAVDKSVLWSSSDTSVATVDNTGLVTVVGPGTAVITVKTVVGGLTASCVVNGPNQEQAGNGQIVALEEEPEAQEEQAGPVEQAPAETDMAAAEPKSADEIQEEPVEPKEPDEPEKPVENGQYLAEKEALAAASTTPEVSAAPPDSQPVQVYEMSVDAGPAQLQLEHNDMDIYTAGVFAFLFLFGASRRYLEYAREVEM
;
A
#
# COMPACT_ATOMS: atom_id res chain seq x y z
N MET A 1 -80.41 62.89 -33.41
CA MET A 1 -80.40 64.37 -33.48
C MET A 1 -79.02 64.87 -33.05
N GLN A 2 -78.69 66.16 -33.20
CA GLN A 2 -77.37 66.75 -32.86
C GLN A 2 -76.97 66.42 -31.40
N ALA A 3 -75.73 66.10 -30.98
CA ALA A 3 -74.35 66.41 -31.39
C ALA A 3 -73.65 67.43 -30.45
N ASP A 4 -72.52 67.04 -29.84
CA ASP A 4 -71.51 67.97 -29.28
C ASP A 4 -70.09 67.33 -29.32
N LYS A 5 -69.07 68.11 -28.97
CA LYS A 5 -67.65 67.94 -29.30
C LYS A 5 -66.82 67.33 -28.15
N ARG A 6 -65.64 66.77 -28.48
CA ARG A 6 -64.33 67.31 -28.03
C ARG A 6 -63.11 66.64 -28.67
N LYS A 7 -62.07 67.48 -28.85
CA LYS A 7 -60.62 67.21 -28.91
C LYS A 7 -60.12 65.98 -29.68
N GLY A 8 -59.48 66.27 -30.82
CA GLY A 8 -58.78 65.32 -31.67
C GLY A 8 -57.45 64.80 -31.12
N ASP A 9 -56.81 64.02 -31.98
CA ASP A 9 -55.66 63.18 -31.72
C ASP A 9 -54.59 63.33 -32.82
N LYS A 10 -53.37 62.83 -32.62
CA LYS A 10 -52.27 62.86 -33.60
C LYS A 10 -51.59 61.48 -33.72
N PRO A 11 -51.14 61.09 -34.93
CA PRO A 11 -50.63 59.73 -35.16
C PRO A 11 -49.31 59.43 -34.43
N VAL A 12 -49.21 58.20 -33.95
CA VAL A 12 -48.01 57.64 -33.29
C VAL A 12 -46.98 57.21 -34.35
N ALA A 13 -45.70 57.44 -34.08
CA ALA A 13 -44.59 57.01 -34.93
C ALA A 13 -43.84 55.80 -34.32
N GLU A 14 -43.46 54.85 -35.17
CA GLU A 14 -42.70 53.65 -34.77
C GLU A 14 -41.30 53.99 -34.23
N ARG A 15 -40.86 53.27 -33.19
CA ARG A 15 -39.44 53.26 -32.79
C ARG A 15 -38.82 51.90 -33.11
N ARG A 16 -37.90 51.88 -34.08
CA ARG A 16 -37.01 50.74 -34.28
C ARG A 16 -36.01 50.68 -33.11
N HIS A 17 -35.99 49.58 -32.37
CA HIS A 17 -35.00 49.36 -31.32
C HIS A 17 -33.63 49.05 -31.94
N THR A 18 -32.72 50.01 -31.92
CA THR A 18 -31.31 49.81 -32.29
C THR A 18 -30.54 49.22 -31.10
N VAL A 19 -30.08 47.99 -31.24
CA VAL A 19 -29.22 47.33 -30.22
C VAL A 19 -27.91 48.10 -30.11
N SER A 20 -27.51 48.48 -28.89
CA SER A 20 -26.34 49.35 -28.72
C SER A 20 -25.04 48.63 -29.11
N PRO A 21 -24.10 49.28 -29.82
CA PRO A 21 -22.84 48.66 -30.22
C PRO A 21 -21.94 48.27 -29.02
N ARG A 22 -22.17 48.88 -27.84
CA ARG A 22 -21.52 48.47 -26.58
C ARG A 22 -22.00 47.10 -26.10
N LEU A 23 -23.28 46.77 -26.31
CA LEU A 23 -23.84 45.46 -25.96
C LEU A 23 -23.32 44.38 -26.92
N ILE A 24 -23.28 44.67 -28.23
CA ILE A 24 -22.70 43.79 -29.25
C ILE A 24 -21.23 43.49 -28.93
N LYS A 25 -20.41 44.52 -28.63
CA LYS A 25 -19.00 44.31 -28.28
C LYS A 25 -18.82 43.43 -27.03
N ARG A 26 -19.63 43.63 -25.98
CA ARG A 26 -19.62 42.77 -24.78
C ARG A 26 -20.03 41.33 -25.10
N TYR A 27 -21.04 41.13 -25.94
CA TYR A 27 -21.49 39.80 -26.36
C TYR A 27 -20.41 39.06 -27.18
N CYS A 28 -19.75 39.75 -28.12
CA CYS A 28 -18.62 39.19 -28.86
C CYS A 28 -17.43 38.83 -27.95
N GLN A 29 -17.12 39.66 -26.93
CA GLN A 29 -16.08 39.33 -25.95
C GLN A 29 -16.44 38.10 -25.11
N LEU A 30 -17.68 38.00 -24.62
CA LEU A 30 -18.18 36.83 -23.88
C LEU A 30 -18.16 35.55 -24.74
N LEU A 31 -18.57 35.66 -26.00
CA LEU A 31 -18.54 34.55 -26.96
C LEU A 31 -17.09 34.09 -27.25
N LEU A 32 -16.14 35.03 -27.38
CA LEU A 32 -14.72 34.72 -27.55
C LEU A 32 -14.12 34.06 -26.30
N THR A 33 -14.45 34.51 -25.09
CA THR A 33 -14.01 33.82 -23.86
C THR A 33 -14.62 32.44 -23.72
N PHE A 34 -15.89 32.26 -24.10
CA PHE A 34 -16.58 30.96 -24.06
C PHE A 34 -15.99 29.95 -25.07
N LEU A 35 -15.75 30.39 -26.30
CA LEU A 35 -15.04 29.61 -27.32
C LEU A 35 -13.60 29.30 -26.89
N GLY A 36 -12.91 30.25 -26.24
CA GLY A 36 -11.58 30.03 -25.66
C GLY A 36 -11.58 28.96 -24.57
N SER A 37 -12.55 28.98 -23.65
CA SER A 37 -12.70 27.92 -22.63
C SER A 37 -13.08 26.57 -23.22
N LEU A 38 -13.90 26.53 -24.27
CA LEU A 38 -14.24 25.29 -24.98
C LEU A 38 -13.02 24.70 -25.70
N LEU A 39 -12.21 25.54 -26.36
CA LEU A 39 -10.98 25.11 -27.02
C LEU A 39 -9.96 24.60 -25.98
N LEU A 40 -9.83 25.29 -24.84
CA LEU A 40 -8.95 24.88 -23.76
C LEU A 40 -9.40 23.55 -23.12
N ALA A 41 -10.70 23.37 -22.90
CA ALA A 41 -11.26 22.11 -22.40
C ALA A 41 -11.07 20.96 -23.41
N ALA A 42 -11.25 21.21 -24.71
CA ALA A 42 -10.98 20.22 -25.76
C ALA A 42 -9.48 19.86 -25.82
N LEU A 43 -8.57 20.84 -25.70
CA LEU A 43 -7.13 20.59 -25.63
C LEU A 43 -6.74 19.82 -24.36
N LEU A 44 -7.37 20.09 -23.22
CA LEU A 44 -7.18 19.32 -21.98
C LEU A 44 -7.70 17.88 -22.12
N HIS A 45 -8.81 17.64 -22.83
CA HIS A 45 -9.30 16.29 -23.13
C HIS A 45 -8.42 15.54 -24.15
N ILE A 46 -7.72 16.24 -25.05
CA ILE A 46 -6.75 15.65 -25.98
C ILE A 46 -5.39 15.40 -25.28
N ALA A 47 -5.07 16.17 -24.24
CA ALA A 47 -3.85 16.02 -23.43
C ALA A 47 -4.01 15.06 -22.25
N ALA A 48 -5.23 14.69 -21.88
CA ALA A 48 -5.49 13.56 -21.02
C ALA A 48 -5.10 12.27 -21.78
N PRO A 49 -4.15 11.45 -21.30
CA PRO A 49 -3.95 10.14 -21.89
C PRO A 49 -5.26 9.37 -21.73
N GLY A 50 -5.81 8.88 -22.84
CA GLY A 50 -6.86 7.87 -22.77
C GLY A 50 -6.32 6.69 -21.97
N VAL A 51 -7.12 6.13 -21.06
CA VAL A 51 -6.76 4.91 -20.34
C VAL A 51 -6.76 3.77 -21.36
N ALA A 52 -5.60 3.58 -22.00
CA ALA A 52 -5.32 2.36 -22.73
C ALA A 52 -5.41 1.22 -21.73
N LEU A 53 -6.37 0.32 -21.95
CA LEU A 53 -6.37 -0.97 -21.25
C LEU A 53 -5.07 -1.66 -21.65
N ALA A 54 -4.15 -1.82 -20.70
CA ALA A 54 -2.87 -2.44 -20.96
C ALA A 54 -3.09 -3.87 -21.46
N GLU A 55 -2.42 -4.24 -22.54
CA GLU A 55 -2.53 -5.60 -23.06
C GLU A 55 -1.80 -6.59 -22.11
N PRO A 56 -2.35 -7.81 -21.95
CA PRO A 56 -1.68 -8.89 -21.26
C PRO A 56 -0.23 -9.11 -21.68
N SER A 57 0.63 -9.38 -20.69
CA SER A 57 2.07 -9.56 -20.90
C SER A 57 2.37 -10.87 -21.62
N LYS A 58 2.92 -10.76 -22.82
CA LYS A 58 3.23 -11.90 -23.71
C LYS A 58 4.59 -12.55 -23.43
N SER A 59 5.32 -12.00 -22.46
CA SER A 59 6.62 -12.49 -21.97
C SER A 59 6.95 -11.91 -20.60
N VAL A 60 7.83 -12.58 -19.85
CA VAL A 60 8.45 -12.06 -18.62
C VAL A 60 9.98 -12.10 -18.71
N GLU A 61 10.64 -11.05 -18.25
CA GLU A 61 12.09 -10.91 -18.16
C GLU A 61 12.55 -11.05 -16.69
N ILE A 62 13.39 -12.03 -16.35
CA ILE A 62 13.94 -12.24 -15.01
C ILE A 62 15.40 -11.79 -15.01
N THR A 63 15.73 -10.79 -14.20
CA THR A 63 16.99 -10.02 -14.28
C THR A 63 17.49 -9.59 -12.91
N GLY A 64 18.60 -8.84 -12.88
CA GLY A 64 19.13 -8.18 -11.70
C GLY A 64 20.35 -8.87 -11.10
N GLU A 65 20.97 -8.22 -10.12
CA GLU A 65 22.21 -8.69 -9.49
C GLU A 65 22.03 -9.97 -8.66
N GLY A 66 20.81 -10.28 -8.21
CA GLY A 66 20.49 -11.46 -7.39
C GLY A 66 20.23 -12.76 -8.16
N VAL A 67 20.38 -12.77 -9.49
CA VAL A 67 20.33 -13.99 -10.31
C VAL A 67 21.68 -14.24 -11.02
N THR A 68 21.96 -15.49 -11.34
CA THR A 68 23.18 -15.89 -12.07
C THR A 68 22.97 -15.89 -13.58
N ASN A 69 21.77 -16.25 -14.04
CA ASN A 69 21.39 -16.32 -15.44
C ASN A 69 20.13 -15.46 -15.65
N PRO A 70 20.23 -14.27 -16.26
CA PRO A 70 19.06 -13.55 -16.72
C PRO A 70 18.30 -14.37 -17.79
N VAL A 71 16.97 -14.45 -17.68
CA VAL A 71 16.12 -15.30 -18.53
C VAL A 71 14.94 -14.49 -19.05
N THR A 72 14.58 -14.66 -20.32
CA THR A 72 13.31 -14.16 -20.88
C THR A 72 12.46 -15.35 -21.31
N LEU A 73 11.21 -15.40 -20.85
CA LEU A 73 10.24 -16.45 -21.21
C LEU A 73 9.06 -15.84 -21.95
N THR A 74 8.65 -16.44 -23.07
CA THR A 74 7.38 -16.12 -23.74
C THR A 74 6.20 -16.78 -23.02
N LEU A 75 4.98 -16.29 -23.28
CA LEU A 75 3.75 -16.91 -22.81
C LEU A 75 3.64 -18.39 -23.26
N GLU A 76 4.03 -18.71 -24.50
CA GLU A 76 4.07 -20.08 -25.01
C GLU A 76 5.04 -20.98 -24.22
N GLN A 77 6.19 -20.44 -23.80
CA GLN A 77 7.14 -21.18 -22.96
C GLN A 77 6.59 -21.39 -21.56
N LEU A 78 5.97 -20.37 -20.95
CA LEU A 78 5.32 -20.48 -19.64
C LEU A 78 4.16 -21.50 -19.66
N GLN A 79 3.36 -21.53 -20.73
CA GLN A 79 2.28 -22.52 -20.94
C GLN A 79 2.81 -23.95 -21.08
N ALA A 80 4.04 -24.14 -21.55
CA ALA A 80 4.69 -25.44 -21.69
C ALA A 80 5.38 -25.94 -20.40
N MET A 81 5.43 -25.14 -19.33
CA MET A 81 5.95 -25.54 -18.02
C MET A 81 4.90 -26.30 -17.19
N GLU A 82 5.31 -26.88 -16.07
CA GLU A 82 4.40 -27.46 -15.08
C GLU A 82 3.51 -26.36 -14.47
N GLN A 83 2.20 -26.44 -14.70
CA GLN A 83 1.23 -25.51 -14.14
C GLN A 83 0.85 -25.93 -12.72
N TYR A 84 0.71 -24.94 -11.83
CA TYR A 84 0.16 -25.08 -10.49
C TYR A 84 -1.12 -24.24 -10.40
N GLN A 85 -2.22 -24.90 -10.02
CA GLN A 85 -3.52 -24.28 -9.81
C GLN A 85 -3.88 -24.34 -8.32
N HIS A 86 -4.34 -23.22 -7.75
CA HIS A 86 -4.92 -23.21 -6.41
C HIS A 86 -6.02 -22.15 -6.24
N VAL A 87 -6.82 -22.32 -5.20
CA VAL A 87 -7.63 -21.24 -4.63
C VAL A 87 -6.79 -20.54 -3.56
N TYR A 88 -6.82 -19.22 -3.56
CA TYR A 88 -6.15 -18.35 -2.61
C TYR A 88 -7.19 -17.62 -1.75
N SER A 89 -6.92 -17.57 -0.45
CA SER A 89 -7.63 -16.74 0.51
C SER A 89 -6.97 -15.37 0.48
N VAL A 90 -7.76 -14.31 0.31
CA VAL A 90 -7.19 -12.99 0.03
C VAL A 90 -7.97 -11.89 0.76
N ILE A 91 -7.27 -10.86 1.23
CA ILE A 91 -7.88 -9.65 1.80
C ILE A 91 -7.32 -8.40 1.10
N ASN A 92 -8.18 -7.42 0.80
CA ASN A 92 -7.79 -6.14 0.20
C ASN A 92 -7.68 -4.99 1.22
N THR A 93 -7.33 -3.77 0.78
CA THR A 93 -7.16 -2.59 1.67
C THR A 93 -8.47 -1.95 2.14
N TRP A 94 -9.63 -2.36 1.63
CA TRP A 94 -10.97 -2.07 2.15
C TRP A 94 -11.43 -3.26 3.04
N PRO A 95 -10.58 -3.75 3.95
CA PRO A 95 -10.55 -5.10 4.56
C PRO A 95 -11.60 -6.16 4.12
N THR A 96 -11.81 -6.36 2.81
CA THR A 96 -12.77 -7.32 2.26
C THR A 96 -12.06 -8.61 1.95
N LYS A 97 -12.57 -9.70 2.53
CA LYS A 97 -12.19 -11.08 2.26
C LYS A 97 -12.68 -11.48 0.86
N LYS A 98 -11.85 -12.17 0.09
CA LYS A 98 -12.13 -12.63 -1.27
C LYS A 98 -11.60 -14.05 -1.47
N TRP A 99 -12.26 -14.79 -2.36
CA TRP A 99 -11.65 -15.93 -3.03
C TRP A 99 -10.99 -15.48 -4.32
N TYR A 100 -9.89 -16.14 -4.68
CA TYR A 100 -9.17 -15.90 -5.91
C TYR A 100 -8.61 -17.22 -6.41
N VAL A 101 -9.06 -17.71 -7.56
CA VAL A 101 -8.56 -18.95 -8.15
C VAL A 101 -7.63 -18.62 -9.32
N ALA A 102 -6.47 -19.28 -9.38
CA ALA A 102 -5.45 -18.98 -10.37
C ALA A 102 -4.64 -20.23 -10.74
N GLU A 103 -4.20 -20.29 -12.00
CA GLU A 103 -3.29 -21.29 -12.53
C GLU A 103 -2.09 -20.60 -13.22
N GLY A 104 -0.89 -21.12 -12.97
CA GLY A 104 0.33 -20.68 -13.66
C GLY A 104 1.60 -21.32 -13.12
N VAL A 105 2.75 -20.70 -13.39
CA VAL A 105 4.07 -21.28 -13.06
C VAL A 105 4.51 -20.83 -11.66
N LYS A 106 4.99 -21.76 -10.83
CA LYS A 106 5.57 -21.46 -9.50
C LYS A 106 6.77 -20.55 -9.63
N LEU A 107 6.82 -19.50 -8.80
CA LEU A 107 7.94 -18.57 -8.82
C LEU A 107 9.27 -19.25 -8.47
N ARG A 108 9.28 -20.27 -7.59
CA ARG A 108 10.48 -21.08 -7.32
C ARG A 108 11.08 -21.64 -8.61
N THR A 109 10.27 -22.31 -9.43
CA THR A 109 10.71 -22.88 -10.71
C THR A 109 11.27 -21.83 -11.69
N LEU A 110 10.74 -20.62 -11.66
CA LEU A 110 11.26 -19.49 -12.44
C LEU A 110 12.62 -18.99 -11.90
N PHE A 111 12.77 -18.92 -10.57
CA PHE A 111 14.01 -18.51 -9.89
C PHE A 111 15.10 -19.58 -9.92
N ASP A 112 14.74 -20.86 -9.90
CA ASP A 112 15.65 -21.99 -10.11
C ASP A 112 16.24 -21.95 -11.53
N LEU A 113 15.41 -21.64 -12.53
CA LEU A 113 15.82 -21.49 -13.93
C LEU A 113 16.74 -20.27 -14.13
N ALA A 114 16.49 -19.16 -13.45
CA ALA A 114 17.37 -17.99 -13.44
C ALA A 114 18.62 -18.17 -12.54
N GLY A 115 18.65 -19.22 -11.72
CA GLY A 115 19.69 -19.47 -10.71
C GLY A 115 19.80 -18.32 -9.71
N LEU A 116 18.78 -18.18 -8.85
CA LEU A 116 18.75 -17.27 -7.70
C LEU A 116 19.97 -17.46 -6.81
N LYS A 117 20.58 -16.36 -6.37
CA LYS A 117 21.76 -16.38 -5.49
C LYS A 117 21.37 -16.40 -4.01
N GLU A 118 22.29 -16.90 -3.17
CA GLU A 118 22.16 -16.90 -1.71
C GLU A 118 22.14 -15.49 -1.09
N ASP A 119 22.70 -14.48 -1.78
CA ASP A 119 22.71 -13.08 -1.38
C ASP A 119 21.55 -12.25 -1.98
N ALA A 120 20.62 -12.89 -2.71
CA ALA A 120 19.40 -12.23 -3.18
C ALA A 120 18.50 -11.81 -2.01
N ALA A 121 18.14 -10.53 -1.95
CA ALA A 121 17.48 -9.94 -0.78
C ALA A 121 16.11 -9.30 -1.10
N LEU A 122 15.94 -8.74 -2.29
CA LEU A 122 14.72 -8.07 -2.73
C LEU A 122 14.33 -8.51 -4.15
N VAL A 123 13.02 -8.64 -4.40
CA VAL A 123 12.44 -8.94 -5.71
C VAL A 123 11.44 -7.85 -6.06
N ASN A 124 11.72 -7.12 -7.15
CA ASN A 124 10.82 -6.13 -7.73
C ASN A 124 10.08 -6.74 -8.92
N PHE A 125 8.76 -6.82 -8.85
CA PHE A 125 7.90 -7.14 -9.98
C PHE A 125 7.46 -5.83 -10.63
N LEU A 126 7.60 -5.74 -11.96
CA LEU A 126 7.20 -4.58 -12.76
C LEU A 126 6.15 -5.00 -13.79
N SER A 127 5.21 -4.11 -14.05
CA SER A 127 4.09 -4.30 -14.99
C SER A 127 4.23 -3.45 -16.26
N ASN A 128 3.64 -3.93 -17.35
CA ASN A 128 3.45 -3.17 -18.60
C ASN A 128 2.70 -1.84 -18.40
N ASP A 129 1.83 -1.72 -17.39
CA ASP A 129 1.06 -0.50 -17.09
C ASP A 129 1.78 0.48 -16.14
N GLY A 130 3.02 0.16 -15.74
CA GLY A 130 3.87 1.02 -14.93
C GLY A 130 3.68 0.90 -13.40
N PHE A 131 2.85 -0.03 -12.93
CA PHE A 131 2.80 -0.39 -11.51
C PHE A 131 3.94 -1.36 -11.14
N GLU A 132 4.36 -1.32 -9.87
CA GLU A 132 5.42 -2.16 -9.30
C GLU A 132 4.99 -2.75 -7.95
N VAL A 133 5.53 -3.93 -7.60
CA VAL A 133 5.42 -4.56 -6.28
C VAL A 133 6.79 -5.07 -5.88
N ALA A 134 7.30 -4.60 -4.74
CA ALA A 134 8.53 -5.11 -4.13
C ALA A 134 8.19 -6.09 -2.99
N LEU A 135 8.89 -7.23 -2.93
CA LEU A 135 8.82 -8.21 -1.86
C LEU A 135 10.23 -8.68 -1.52
N THR A 136 10.56 -8.84 -0.23
CA THR A 136 11.87 -9.41 0.13
C THR A 136 11.92 -10.90 -0.23
N VAL A 137 13.12 -11.44 -0.47
CA VAL A 137 13.29 -12.89 -0.74
C VAL A 137 12.78 -13.73 0.44
N GLN A 138 12.93 -13.23 1.67
CA GLN A 138 12.30 -13.86 2.83
C GLN A 138 10.77 -13.91 2.70
N GLU A 139 10.12 -12.78 2.50
CA GLU A 139 8.65 -12.69 2.38
C GLU A 139 8.10 -13.52 1.23
N LEU A 140 8.83 -13.61 0.11
CA LEU A 140 8.36 -14.27 -1.09
C LEU A 140 8.60 -15.78 -1.06
N LEU A 141 9.77 -16.23 -0.58
CA LEU A 141 10.25 -17.59 -0.78
C LEU A 141 10.64 -18.34 0.51
N SER A 142 10.84 -17.66 1.65
CA SER A 142 11.23 -18.30 2.93
C SER A 142 10.08 -18.38 3.93
N ASP A 143 9.29 -17.32 4.05
CA ASP A 143 8.07 -17.30 4.87
C ASP A 143 7.04 -18.26 4.25
N LYS A 144 6.48 -19.18 5.06
CA LYS A 144 5.37 -20.05 4.61
C LYS A 144 4.13 -19.21 4.29
N ARG A 145 3.43 -19.59 3.21
CA ARG A 145 2.21 -18.94 2.72
C ARG A 145 1.08 -19.96 2.61
N TYR A 146 -0.13 -19.51 2.92
CA TYR A 146 -1.28 -20.39 3.11
C TYR A 146 -2.54 -19.92 2.38
N TYR A 147 -3.36 -20.89 2.04
CA TYR A 147 -4.79 -20.75 1.81
C TYR A 147 -5.53 -21.06 3.12
N PHE A 148 -6.40 -20.15 3.55
CA PHE A 148 -7.25 -20.31 4.72
C PHE A 148 -8.69 -20.65 4.28
N PRO A 149 -9.12 -21.93 4.30
CA PRO A 149 -10.46 -22.34 3.83
C PRO A 149 -11.60 -21.70 4.65
N TYR A 150 -11.32 -21.38 5.91
CA TYR A 150 -12.25 -20.72 6.83
C TYR A 150 -12.00 -19.21 6.95
N LEU A 151 -11.39 -18.57 5.93
CA LEU A 151 -11.23 -17.11 5.90
C LEU A 151 -12.59 -16.41 6.05
N MET A 152 -13.65 -16.92 5.40
CA MET A 152 -14.98 -16.28 5.36
C MET A 152 -15.76 -16.36 6.67
N ASP A 153 -15.37 -17.24 7.60
CA ASP A 153 -16.09 -17.45 8.86
C ASP A 153 -16.03 -16.23 9.80
N HIS A 154 -16.85 -16.27 10.86
CA HIS A 154 -16.90 -15.26 11.94
C HIS A 154 -17.02 -13.80 11.46
N HIS A 155 -17.68 -13.56 10.32
CA HIS A 155 -17.77 -12.26 9.66
C HIS A 155 -19.06 -11.50 10.04
N PRO A 156 -19.03 -10.49 10.93
CA PRO A 156 -20.22 -9.71 11.29
C PRO A 156 -20.62 -8.70 10.20
N THR A 157 -19.66 -8.17 9.44
CA THR A 157 -19.82 -7.15 8.38
C THR A 157 -18.56 -7.05 7.53
N ASP A 158 -18.69 -6.59 6.29
CA ASP A 158 -17.57 -6.17 5.43
C ASP A 158 -16.58 -5.23 6.14
N GLY A 159 -15.28 -5.46 5.93
CA GLY A 159 -14.21 -4.71 6.57
C GLY A 159 -13.83 -5.18 7.99
N SER A 160 -14.52 -6.17 8.55
CA SER A 160 -14.16 -6.77 9.85
C SER A 160 -13.36 -8.06 9.66
N ILE A 161 -12.05 -8.01 9.94
CA ILE A 161 -11.18 -9.20 9.86
C ILE A 161 -11.15 -9.93 11.21
N PRO A 162 -11.97 -10.96 11.35
CA PRO A 162 -11.44 -12.24 11.79
C PRO A 162 -11.91 -13.36 10.85
N GLY A 163 -11.00 -14.24 10.44
CA GLY A 163 -11.30 -15.56 9.86
C GLY A 163 -10.63 -16.64 10.72
N SER A 164 -10.88 -17.92 10.46
CA SER A 164 -10.23 -19.00 11.22
C SER A 164 -8.93 -19.46 10.54
N PRO A 165 -7.82 -19.64 11.30
CA PRO A 165 -6.58 -20.24 10.81
C PRO A 165 -6.61 -21.79 10.80
N ALA A 166 -7.74 -22.41 11.14
CA ALA A 166 -7.90 -23.87 11.10
C ALA A 166 -7.77 -24.40 9.67
N ASP A 167 -7.23 -25.62 9.55
CA ASP A 167 -7.03 -26.37 8.30
C ASP A 167 -6.37 -25.54 7.17
N ALA A 168 -5.42 -24.67 7.56
CA ALA A 168 -4.64 -23.87 6.62
C ALA A 168 -3.76 -24.75 5.72
N GLU A 169 -3.93 -24.61 4.40
CA GLU A 169 -3.20 -25.38 3.38
C GLU A 169 -2.01 -24.55 2.89
N GLU A 170 -0.81 -25.14 2.81
CA GLU A 170 0.39 -24.42 2.35
C GLU A 170 0.39 -24.28 0.82
N VAL A 171 0.50 -23.06 0.32
CA VAL A 171 0.38 -22.72 -1.11
C VAL A 171 1.58 -21.95 -1.64
N GLU A 172 1.95 -22.27 -2.87
CA GLU A 172 3.09 -21.63 -3.54
C GLU A 172 2.70 -20.28 -4.16
N PRO A 173 3.61 -19.29 -4.17
CA PRO A 173 3.44 -18.09 -4.98
C PRO A 173 3.71 -18.41 -6.45
N ILE A 174 2.87 -17.87 -7.34
CA ILE A 174 2.91 -18.16 -8.78
C ILE A 174 2.92 -16.88 -9.62
N LEU A 175 3.43 -17.02 -10.83
CA LEU A 175 3.11 -16.16 -11.96
C LEU A 175 1.94 -16.82 -12.70
N ALA A 176 0.73 -16.39 -12.38
CA ALA A 176 -0.51 -16.90 -12.95
C ALA A 176 -0.68 -16.49 -14.42
N LEU A 177 -1.07 -17.46 -15.24
CA LEU A 177 -1.37 -17.31 -16.66
C LEU A 177 -2.87 -17.06 -16.87
N VAL A 178 -3.72 -17.66 -16.02
CA VAL A 178 -5.17 -17.43 -15.97
C VAL A 178 -5.66 -17.33 -14.52
N SER A 179 -6.72 -16.56 -14.28
CA SER A 179 -7.29 -16.37 -12.94
C SER A 179 -8.74 -15.89 -12.94
N ALA A 180 -9.41 -16.00 -11.79
CA ALA A 180 -10.68 -15.35 -11.50
C ALA A 180 -10.68 -14.72 -10.09
N GLU A 181 -11.06 -13.44 -10.03
CA GLU A 181 -11.31 -12.69 -8.79
C GLU A 181 -12.74 -12.95 -8.30
N ASP A 182 -12.95 -12.89 -6.97
CA ASP A 182 -14.23 -13.13 -6.30
C ASP A 182 -14.84 -14.52 -6.57
N ASN A 183 -13.98 -15.50 -6.88
CA ASN A 183 -14.38 -16.85 -7.26
C ASN A 183 -13.38 -17.91 -6.79
N ASN A 184 -13.87 -19.14 -6.60
CA ASN A 184 -13.10 -20.33 -6.28
C ASN A 184 -13.30 -21.49 -7.28
N ASP A 185 -14.14 -21.32 -8.31
CA ASP A 185 -14.33 -22.29 -9.40
C ASP A 185 -13.28 -22.07 -10.52
N PRO A 186 -12.39 -23.05 -10.79
CA PRO A 186 -11.45 -22.99 -11.91
C PRO A 186 -12.08 -22.70 -13.27
N ALA A 187 -13.34 -23.10 -13.50
CA ALA A 187 -14.03 -22.87 -14.78
C ALA A 187 -14.32 -21.39 -15.07
N ALA A 188 -14.15 -20.49 -14.10
CA ALA A 188 -14.28 -19.04 -14.28
C ALA A 188 -12.96 -18.34 -14.68
N MET A 189 -11.83 -19.05 -14.66
CA MET A 189 -10.51 -18.45 -14.93
C MET A 189 -10.37 -17.97 -16.38
N ASN A 190 -9.68 -16.85 -16.56
CA ASN A 190 -9.41 -16.22 -17.85
C ASN A 190 -8.07 -15.48 -17.82
N ASP A 191 -7.54 -15.15 -19.00
CA ASP A 191 -6.22 -14.55 -19.25
C ASP A 191 -6.21 -13.01 -19.18
N ARG A 192 -7.34 -12.37 -18.88
CA ARG A 192 -7.52 -10.90 -18.91
C ARG A 192 -6.46 -10.12 -18.13
N ASP A 193 -6.04 -10.64 -16.98
CA ASP A 193 -5.12 -9.95 -16.04
C ASP A 193 -3.65 -10.43 -16.18
N SER A 194 -3.38 -11.30 -17.15
CA SER A 194 -2.13 -12.07 -17.30
C SER A 194 -0.93 -11.22 -17.78
N LEU A 195 0.31 -11.48 -17.40
CA LEU A 195 0.77 -12.42 -16.37
C LEU A 195 0.55 -11.78 -14.98
N LEU A 196 0.02 -12.54 -14.03
CA LEU A 196 -0.41 -12.03 -12.73
C LEU A 196 0.42 -12.61 -11.60
N LEU A 197 0.98 -11.78 -10.73
CA LEU A 197 1.55 -12.24 -9.46
C LEU A 197 0.42 -12.69 -8.51
N VAL A 198 0.48 -13.93 -8.00
CA VAL A 198 -0.48 -14.47 -7.01
C VAL A 198 0.28 -15.15 -5.88
N LEU A 199 -0.17 -14.94 -4.63
CA LEU A 199 0.50 -15.47 -3.43
C LEU A 199 -0.46 -15.64 -2.24
N GLY A 200 -0.26 -16.73 -1.47
CA GLY A 200 -1.02 -17.01 -0.26
C GLY A 200 -0.67 -16.09 0.91
N GLN A 201 -1.53 -16.07 1.93
CA GLN A 201 -1.37 -15.28 3.15
C GLN A 201 -0.40 -15.95 4.13
N ARG A 202 0.50 -15.21 4.79
CA ARG A 202 1.34 -15.73 5.90
C ARG A 202 0.55 -16.00 7.18
N VAL A 203 -0.52 -15.21 7.40
CA VAL A 203 -1.43 -15.28 8.54
C VAL A 203 -2.85 -14.93 8.08
N VAL A 204 -3.88 -15.41 8.77
CA VAL A 204 -5.30 -15.24 8.36
C VAL A 204 -5.75 -13.77 8.26
N THR A 205 -4.98 -12.84 8.82
CA THR A 205 -5.20 -11.38 8.78
C THR A 205 -4.44 -10.62 7.68
N GLU A 206 -3.51 -11.25 6.96
CA GLU A 206 -2.64 -10.56 5.97
C GLU A 206 -3.43 -10.08 4.74
N GLN A 207 -3.18 -8.83 4.31
CA GLN A 207 -3.78 -8.24 3.11
C GLN A 207 -2.91 -8.48 1.87
N THR A 208 -3.11 -9.61 1.20
CA THR A 208 -2.34 -10.04 0.02
C THR A 208 -2.86 -9.51 -1.32
N ASN A 209 -4.15 -9.15 -1.45
CA ASN A 209 -4.71 -8.68 -2.73
C ASN A 209 -4.00 -7.45 -3.33
N PRO A 210 -3.51 -6.46 -2.55
CA PRO A 210 -2.73 -5.33 -3.09
C PRO A 210 -1.37 -5.72 -3.67
N LEU A 211 -0.91 -6.95 -3.45
CA LEU A 211 0.33 -7.49 -4.00
C LEU A 211 0.11 -8.21 -5.34
N PHE A 212 -1.14 -8.38 -5.78
CA PHE A 212 -1.48 -9.14 -6.97
C PHE A 212 -1.29 -8.26 -8.22
N LEU A 213 -0.03 -8.04 -8.59
CA LEU A 213 0.37 -7.21 -9.73
C LEU A 213 -0.03 -7.89 -11.05
N LYS A 214 -0.88 -7.22 -11.82
CA LYS A 214 -1.30 -7.62 -13.17
C LYS A 214 -0.21 -7.30 -14.19
N TYR A 215 -0.29 -7.91 -15.37
CA TYR A 215 0.56 -7.61 -16.54
C TYR A 215 2.08 -7.58 -16.25
N VAL A 216 2.57 -8.43 -15.34
CA VAL A 216 3.99 -8.54 -15.00
C VAL A 216 4.80 -8.81 -16.27
N ASN A 217 5.74 -7.92 -16.58
CA ASN A 217 6.62 -8.02 -17.74
C ASN A 217 8.09 -8.23 -17.36
N ARG A 218 8.47 -7.88 -16.12
CA ARG A 218 9.82 -8.00 -15.59
C ARG A 218 9.82 -8.33 -14.10
N ILE A 219 10.79 -9.14 -13.70
CA ILE A 219 11.11 -9.48 -12.32
C ILE A 219 12.60 -9.16 -12.15
N GLU A 220 12.91 -8.17 -11.32
CA GLU A 220 14.27 -7.73 -11.03
C GLU A 220 14.66 -8.15 -9.60
N VAL A 221 15.68 -9.00 -9.49
CA VAL A 221 16.19 -9.51 -8.22
C VAL A 221 17.45 -8.75 -7.81
N LEU A 222 17.46 -8.20 -6.60
CA LEU A 222 18.53 -7.36 -6.08
C LEU A 222 19.15 -7.98 -4.82
N THR A 223 20.47 -7.83 -4.69
CA THR A 223 21.26 -8.21 -3.50
C THR A 223 21.35 -7.07 -2.47
N ALA A 224 20.99 -5.85 -2.88
CA ALA A 224 20.96 -4.69 -2.00
C ALA A 224 20.02 -4.91 -0.79
N PRO A 225 20.43 -4.57 0.44
CA PRO A 225 19.63 -4.83 1.64
C PRO A 225 18.31 -4.04 1.58
N PRO A 226 17.15 -4.67 1.88
CA PRO A 226 15.87 -4.00 1.83
C PRO A 226 15.81 -2.82 2.81
N PRO A 227 15.18 -1.69 2.44
CA PRO A 227 14.97 -0.59 3.36
C PRO A 227 14.02 -1.00 4.51
N LYS A 228 14.03 -0.25 5.61
CA LYS A 228 13.17 -0.51 6.78
C LYS A 228 11.82 0.21 6.67
N TRP A 229 10.81 -0.27 7.39
CA TRP A 229 9.59 0.47 7.66
C TRP A 229 9.77 1.52 8.76
N GLU A 230 8.99 2.60 8.66
CA GLU A 230 8.92 3.64 9.69
C GLU A 230 8.32 3.07 10.99
N ASN A 231 8.84 3.52 12.13
CA ASN A 231 8.29 3.19 13.44
C ASN A 231 6.88 3.78 13.62
N PRO A 232 5.92 3.04 14.22
CA PRO A 232 4.62 3.58 14.57
C PRO A 232 4.71 4.82 15.48
N LYS A 233 3.74 5.73 15.35
CA LYS A 233 3.55 6.93 16.17
C LYS A 233 2.14 6.94 16.76
N ALA A 234 2.02 7.23 18.05
CA ALA A 234 0.73 7.52 18.68
C ALA A 234 0.28 8.97 18.38
N ASP A 235 -1.03 9.21 18.35
CA ASP A 235 -1.61 10.56 18.24
C ASP A 235 -1.54 11.38 19.53
N THR A 236 -1.39 10.68 20.66
CA THR A 236 -1.40 11.21 22.03
C THR A 236 -0.08 10.91 22.72
N ASP A 237 0.58 11.93 23.29
CA ASP A 237 1.83 11.76 24.05
C ASP A 237 1.65 10.74 25.20
N GLU A 238 2.67 9.94 25.47
CA GLU A 238 2.64 8.96 26.57
C GLU A 238 2.66 9.62 27.96
N GLY A 239 2.16 8.90 28.97
CA GLY A 239 2.03 9.39 30.35
C GLY A 239 0.60 9.33 30.91
N GLU A 240 0.26 10.26 31.81
CA GLU A 240 -1.02 10.29 32.53
C GLU A 240 -2.13 10.92 31.68
N VAL A 241 -2.99 10.06 31.13
CA VAL A 241 -4.14 10.38 30.27
C VAL A 241 -5.46 10.12 31.00
N PRO A 242 -6.60 10.71 30.58
CA PRO A 242 -7.90 10.40 31.18
C PRO A 242 -8.25 8.91 31.02
N ALA A 243 -8.91 8.31 32.02
CA ALA A 243 -9.57 7.02 31.83
C ALA A 243 -10.61 7.12 30.69
N GLY A 244 -10.66 6.13 29.80
CA GLY A 244 -11.43 6.15 28.56
C GLY A 244 -10.78 6.95 27.41
N ALA A 245 -9.50 7.33 27.51
CA ALA A 245 -8.78 7.94 26.39
C ALA A 245 -8.62 6.94 25.23
N LEU A 246 -8.81 7.44 24.00
CA LEU A 246 -8.77 6.65 22.77
C LEU A 246 -7.48 6.95 21.99
N ILE A 247 -6.46 6.13 22.18
CA ILE A 247 -5.16 6.28 21.50
C ILE A 247 -5.26 5.74 20.07
N ARG A 248 -4.72 6.48 19.10
CA ARG A 248 -4.60 6.01 17.72
C ARG A 248 -3.14 5.84 17.34
N LEU A 249 -2.83 4.75 16.65
CA LEU A 249 -1.52 4.51 16.07
C LEU A 249 -1.50 4.92 14.59
N SER A 250 -0.34 5.37 14.12
CA SER A 250 -0.15 5.82 12.75
C SER A 250 1.26 5.55 12.25
N THR A 251 1.39 5.27 10.96
CA THR A 251 2.64 5.43 10.20
C THR A 251 2.52 6.67 9.32
N LYS A 252 3.47 6.86 8.41
CA LYS A 252 3.44 7.93 7.41
C LYS A 252 2.40 7.70 6.29
N ARG A 253 2.18 6.45 5.86
CA ARG A 253 1.26 6.11 4.74
C ARG A 253 -0.06 5.50 5.21
N ASN A 254 -0.01 4.64 6.23
CA ASN A 254 -1.17 3.89 6.76
C ASN A 254 -1.94 3.11 5.69
N ASP A 255 -1.26 2.53 4.69
CA ASP A 255 -1.89 1.88 3.54
C ASP A 255 -1.59 0.36 3.52
N MET A 256 -0.53 -0.05 2.83
CA MET A 256 -0.03 -1.44 2.79
C MET A 256 0.90 -1.75 3.98
N ASP A 257 1.45 -0.71 4.59
CA ASP A 257 2.23 -0.75 5.83
C ASP A 257 1.29 -0.89 7.04
N LYS A 258 1.32 -2.05 7.71
CA LYS A 258 0.39 -2.40 8.78
C LYS A 258 1.04 -2.36 10.15
N ILE A 259 0.36 -1.71 11.09
CA ILE A 259 0.76 -1.61 12.49
C ILE A 259 0.16 -2.79 13.26
N TYR A 260 1.02 -3.69 13.72
CA TYR A 260 0.67 -4.79 14.62
C TYR A 260 0.98 -4.36 16.05
N TYR A 261 0.07 -4.59 17.00
CA TYR A 261 0.23 -4.11 18.38
C TYR A 261 -0.24 -5.11 19.45
N THR A 262 0.26 -4.90 20.67
CA THR A 262 -0.07 -5.67 21.88
C THR A 262 -0.21 -4.72 23.07
N THR A 263 -1.06 -5.07 24.04
CA THR A 263 -1.31 -4.29 25.28
C THR A 263 -0.96 -5.06 26.57
N ASP A 264 -0.62 -6.33 26.45
CA ASP A 264 -0.19 -7.23 27.53
C ASP A 264 1.34 -7.18 27.80
N GLY A 265 2.06 -6.33 27.06
CA GLY A 265 3.52 -6.23 27.13
C GLY A 265 4.29 -7.30 26.36
N SER A 266 3.62 -8.23 25.65
CA SER A 266 4.28 -9.17 24.73
C SER A 266 4.86 -8.45 23.49
N THR A 267 5.70 -9.13 22.70
CA THR A 267 6.23 -8.55 21.46
C THR A 267 5.24 -8.74 20.31
N PRO A 268 4.79 -7.69 19.61
CA PRO A 268 3.83 -7.83 18.51
C PRO A 268 4.43 -8.59 17.32
N THR A 269 3.58 -9.36 16.64
CA THR A 269 3.92 -10.19 15.47
C THR A 269 2.82 -10.08 14.41
N LEU A 270 2.98 -10.76 13.26
CA LEU A 270 1.92 -10.90 12.25
C LEU A 270 0.60 -11.48 12.81
N ASN A 271 0.65 -12.27 13.89
CA ASN A 271 -0.56 -12.81 14.53
C ASN A 271 -1.21 -11.86 15.56
N SER A 272 -0.60 -10.70 15.84
CA SER A 272 -1.15 -9.70 16.76
C SER A 272 -2.25 -8.85 16.09
N PRO A 273 -3.12 -8.18 16.87
CA PRO A 273 -4.09 -7.23 16.34
C PRO A 273 -3.49 -6.17 15.42
N VAL A 274 -4.13 -5.93 14.27
CA VAL A 274 -3.77 -4.87 13.31
C VAL A 274 -4.55 -3.60 13.63
N PHE A 275 -3.86 -2.48 13.79
CA PHE A 275 -4.51 -1.18 14.06
C PHE A 275 -5.13 -0.55 12.81
N ASN A 276 -4.41 -0.53 11.68
CA ASN A 276 -4.83 0.14 10.43
C ASN A 276 -5.29 -0.86 9.35
N ALA A 277 -6.27 -1.70 9.68
CA ALA A 277 -6.82 -2.68 8.75
C ALA A 277 -7.33 -2.00 7.46
N SER A 278 -8.13 -0.94 7.57
CA SER A 278 -8.48 -0.08 6.43
C SER A 278 -7.35 0.90 6.10
N ALA A 279 -6.94 0.94 4.83
CA ALA A 279 -5.94 1.90 4.34
C ALA A 279 -6.46 3.36 4.35
N SER A 280 -5.54 4.30 4.59
CA SER A 280 -5.80 5.75 4.67
C SER A 280 -6.61 6.32 3.51
N ARG A 281 -6.31 5.90 2.28
CA ARG A 281 -7.03 6.32 1.06
C ARG A 281 -8.54 6.04 1.08
N TRP A 282 -8.99 5.12 1.92
CA TRP A 282 -10.40 4.76 2.09
C TRP A 282 -11.10 5.48 3.24
N TRP A 283 -10.36 6.05 4.20
CA TRP A 283 -10.92 6.66 5.41
C TRP A 283 -12.00 7.73 5.14
N PRO A 284 -11.88 8.62 4.13
CA PRO A 284 -12.93 9.61 3.82
C PRO A 284 -14.25 9.02 3.31
N LEU A 285 -14.30 7.70 3.08
CA LEU A 285 -15.48 6.96 2.60
C LEU A 285 -16.03 5.99 3.66
N ARG A 286 -15.53 6.02 4.91
CA ARG A 286 -15.94 5.11 5.99
C ARG A 286 -16.58 5.83 7.18
N ASP A 287 -17.91 5.82 7.21
CA ASP A 287 -18.70 6.22 8.39
C ASP A 287 -18.43 5.31 9.62
N ASP A 288 -17.85 4.12 9.40
CA ASP A 288 -17.54 3.11 10.42
C ASP A 288 -16.04 2.97 10.73
N LEU A 289 -15.20 3.96 10.39
CA LEU A 289 -13.74 3.84 10.49
C LEU A 289 -13.27 3.40 11.88
N ASP A 290 -13.80 3.97 12.95
CA ASP A 290 -13.44 3.67 14.35
C ASP A 290 -13.87 2.26 14.82
N ARG A 291 -14.62 1.53 13.99
CA ARG A 291 -15.01 0.14 14.19
C ARG A 291 -14.03 -0.84 13.52
N VAL A 292 -13.34 -0.39 12.48
CA VAL A 292 -12.40 -1.18 11.67
C VAL A 292 -10.95 -0.90 12.09
N ASN A 293 -10.59 0.38 12.18
CA ASN A 293 -9.31 0.84 12.72
C ASN A 293 -9.52 1.29 14.17
N LYS A 294 -9.89 0.33 15.03
CA LYS A 294 -10.40 0.61 16.38
C LYS A 294 -9.33 1.28 17.26
N PRO A 295 -9.60 2.48 17.83
CA PRO A 295 -8.74 3.11 18.83
C PRO A 295 -8.51 2.21 20.05
N ILE A 296 -7.33 2.35 20.66
CA ILE A 296 -6.93 1.60 21.86
C ILE A 296 -7.40 2.41 23.08
N GLU A 297 -8.31 1.83 23.86
CA GLU A 297 -9.00 2.51 24.97
C GLU A 297 -8.27 2.29 26.30
N ILE A 298 -7.82 3.39 26.93
CA ILE A 298 -7.03 3.35 28.17
C ILE A 298 -7.96 3.39 29.39
N ASN A 299 -8.29 2.22 29.92
CA ASN A 299 -9.08 2.07 31.15
C ASN A 299 -8.26 1.56 32.35
N GLU A 300 -6.96 1.34 32.19
CA GLU A 300 -6.00 1.01 33.26
C GLU A 300 -4.57 1.43 32.83
N ASP A 301 -3.57 1.29 33.72
CA ASP A 301 -2.16 1.53 33.36
C ASP A 301 -1.74 0.53 32.27
N THR A 302 -1.50 1.03 31.04
CA THR A 302 -1.40 0.24 29.80
C THR A 302 -0.05 0.44 29.11
N ILE A 303 0.59 -0.65 28.69
CA ILE A 303 1.81 -0.63 27.88
C ILE A 303 1.46 -1.08 26.46
N ILE A 304 1.42 -0.15 25.50
CA ILE A 304 1.21 -0.47 24.09
C ILE A 304 2.56 -0.72 23.44
N LYS A 305 2.81 -1.94 22.95
CA LYS A 305 3.92 -2.23 22.05
C LYS A 305 3.41 -2.31 20.62
N ALA A 306 4.12 -1.71 19.68
CA ALA A 306 3.71 -1.68 18.27
C ALA A 306 4.89 -1.84 17.30
N ILE A 307 4.63 -2.43 16.13
CA ILE A 307 5.60 -2.62 15.04
C ILE A 307 4.90 -2.43 13.68
N THR A 308 5.58 -1.81 12.71
CA THR A 308 5.14 -1.74 11.32
C THR A 308 5.71 -2.91 10.53
N ILE A 309 4.83 -3.67 9.88
CA ILE A 309 5.16 -4.79 8.98
C ILE A 309 4.39 -4.60 7.67
N GLY A 310 5.02 -4.89 6.54
CA GLY A 310 4.47 -4.70 5.20
C GLY A 310 5.47 -5.09 4.11
N PRO A 311 5.04 -5.11 2.83
CA PRO A 311 5.79 -5.72 1.73
C PRO A 311 7.10 -5.00 1.37
N GLY A 312 8.12 -5.76 0.98
CA GLY A 312 9.32 -5.27 0.27
C GLY A 312 10.33 -4.55 1.16
N LYS A 313 10.20 -4.68 2.48
CA LYS A 313 10.99 -3.97 3.48
C LYS A 313 11.21 -4.80 4.73
N LEU A 314 12.27 -4.48 5.48
CA LEU A 314 12.45 -4.97 6.84
C LEU A 314 11.42 -4.30 7.77
N ASN A 315 10.93 -5.05 8.77
CA ASN A 315 10.03 -4.56 9.81
C ASN A 315 10.63 -3.35 10.55
N SER A 316 9.76 -2.47 11.08
CA SER A 316 10.21 -1.38 11.94
C SER A 316 10.82 -1.90 13.26
N ASP A 317 11.36 -1.00 14.08
CA ASP A 317 11.60 -1.35 15.49
C ASP A 317 10.28 -1.50 16.23
N VAL A 318 10.30 -2.29 17.31
CA VAL A 318 9.18 -2.38 18.26
C VAL A 318 9.22 -1.13 19.15
N VAL A 319 8.31 -0.20 18.92
CA VAL A 319 8.11 0.95 19.81
C VAL A 319 7.25 0.55 21.01
N THR A 320 7.42 1.27 22.12
CA THR A 320 6.62 1.10 23.35
C THR A 320 6.09 2.46 23.77
N PHE A 321 4.80 2.53 24.10
CA PHE A 321 4.12 3.71 24.65
C PHE A 321 3.51 3.35 26.01
N THR A 322 3.76 4.16 27.04
CA THR A 322 3.33 3.88 28.42
C THR A 322 2.26 4.86 28.88
N TYR A 323 1.02 4.38 29.03
CA TYR A 323 -0.12 5.19 29.46
C TYR A 323 -0.54 4.86 30.90
N LYS A 324 -0.97 5.88 31.63
CA LYS A 324 -1.57 5.75 32.98
C LYS A 324 -2.97 6.33 32.98
N ALA A 325 -3.92 5.60 33.57
CA ALA A 325 -5.33 5.97 33.56
C ALA A 325 -5.69 6.88 34.74
N ASP A 326 -5.94 8.16 34.47
CA ASP A 326 -6.44 9.11 35.47
C ASP A 326 -7.97 9.06 35.60
N PHE A 327 -8.42 8.44 36.68
CA PHE A 327 -9.82 8.43 37.12
C PHE A 327 -10.24 9.69 37.90
N THR A 328 -9.30 10.59 38.24
CA THR A 328 -9.60 11.83 38.99
C THR A 328 -10.04 13.00 38.11
N GLY A 329 -9.87 12.88 36.78
CA GLY A 329 -10.26 13.89 35.80
C GLY A 329 -9.25 15.04 35.63
N ARG A 330 -8.16 15.07 36.40
CA ARG A 330 -7.10 16.08 36.33
C ARG A 330 -6.38 16.07 34.99
N ALA A 331 -6.13 14.90 34.40
CA ALA A 331 -5.60 14.77 33.06
C ALA A 331 -6.53 15.43 32.03
N ALA A 332 -7.85 15.25 32.18
CA ALA A 332 -8.87 15.86 31.32
C ALA A 332 -9.04 17.37 31.55
N GLU A 333 -8.63 17.91 32.70
CA GLU A 333 -8.52 19.35 32.92
C GLU A 333 -7.24 19.91 32.29
N ARG A 334 -6.08 19.26 32.49
CA ARG A 334 -4.80 19.66 31.89
C ARG A 334 -4.83 19.64 30.36
N ALA A 335 -5.48 18.65 29.75
CA ALA A 335 -5.64 18.53 28.30
C ALA A 335 -6.48 19.69 27.68
N LYS A 336 -7.27 20.41 28.49
CA LYS A 336 -8.03 21.60 28.05
C LYS A 336 -7.25 22.90 28.18
N LEU A 337 -6.09 22.90 28.84
CA LEU A 337 -5.22 24.07 28.90
C LEU A 337 -4.48 24.22 27.56
N PRO A 338 -4.40 25.44 26.99
CA PRO A 338 -3.52 25.68 25.85
C PRO A 338 -2.07 25.33 26.26
N GLY A 339 -1.35 24.64 25.38
CA GLY A 339 -0.01 24.16 25.69
C GLY A 339 1.04 25.27 25.81
N GLY A 340 2.27 24.85 26.05
CA GLY A 340 3.42 25.74 25.99
C GLY A 340 3.84 26.09 24.55
N PRO A 341 4.95 26.84 24.40
CA PRO A 341 5.74 26.76 23.18
C PRO A 341 6.27 25.32 22.98
N PRO A 342 6.70 24.94 21.76
CA PRO A 342 7.43 23.71 21.54
C PRO A 342 8.61 23.51 22.50
N THR A 343 8.80 22.27 22.94
CA THR A 343 9.93 21.83 23.77
C THR A 343 10.84 20.84 23.06
N GLY A 344 10.36 20.20 21.98
CA GLY A 344 11.16 19.32 21.13
C GLY A 344 10.69 19.31 19.68
N VAL A 345 11.60 18.96 18.77
CA VAL A 345 11.29 18.54 17.40
C VAL A 345 12.14 17.33 17.04
N THR A 346 11.56 16.35 16.37
CA THR A 346 12.23 15.15 15.84
C THR A 346 11.87 14.94 14.38
N LEU A 347 12.64 14.10 13.69
CA LEU A 347 12.34 13.59 12.34
C LEU A 347 12.02 12.09 12.43
N ASP A 348 11.38 11.57 11.38
CA ASP A 348 11.19 10.13 11.16
C ASP A 348 12.51 9.43 10.79
N GLN A 349 13.33 10.05 9.94
CA GLN A 349 14.64 9.53 9.54
C GLN A 349 15.80 10.46 9.95
N ASN A 350 16.94 9.84 10.29
CA ASN A 350 18.21 10.53 10.54
C ASN A 350 19.18 10.44 9.36
N ALA A 351 19.01 9.46 8.46
CA ALA A 351 19.70 9.38 7.19
C ALA A 351 18.85 8.67 6.12
N VAL A 352 18.94 9.09 4.86
CA VAL A 352 18.33 8.43 3.70
C VAL A 352 19.31 8.37 2.52
N ASN A 353 19.35 7.22 1.85
CA ASN A 353 20.15 7.00 0.64
C ASN A 353 19.20 6.84 -0.54
N LEU A 354 19.31 7.68 -1.57
CA LEU A 354 18.29 7.81 -2.62
C LEU A 354 18.95 8.03 -3.98
N LYS A 355 18.39 7.45 -5.05
CA LYS A 355 18.89 7.65 -6.43
C LYS A 355 18.60 9.10 -6.90
N ILE A 356 19.37 9.61 -7.86
CA ILE A 356 19.11 10.93 -8.46
C ILE A 356 17.70 10.94 -9.08
N GLY A 357 16.94 12.00 -8.84
CA GLY A 357 15.54 12.13 -9.24
C GLY A 357 14.53 11.44 -8.29
N SER A 358 14.98 10.63 -7.32
CA SER A 358 14.10 10.10 -6.28
C SER A 358 13.70 11.17 -5.27
N THR A 359 12.51 11.01 -4.69
CA THR A 359 11.97 11.89 -3.65
C THR A 359 11.70 11.15 -2.34
N TYR A 360 11.82 11.86 -1.22
CA TYR A 360 11.47 11.36 0.11
C TYR A 360 10.98 12.50 1.00
N GLU A 361 9.73 12.43 1.45
CA GLU A 361 9.14 13.37 2.40
C GLU A 361 9.60 13.09 3.85
N LEU A 362 10.25 14.03 4.52
CA LEU A 362 10.66 13.89 5.93
C LEU A 362 9.53 14.35 6.86
N SER A 363 9.18 13.52 7.85
CA SER A 363 8.02 13.74 8.72
C SER A 363 8.43 14.33 10.08
N ALA A 364 8.45 15.66 10.18
CA ALA A 364 8.75 16.35 11.44
C ALA A 364 7.66 16.14 12.50
N THR A 365 8.06 15.91 13.76
CA THR A 365 7.14 15.75 14.90
C THR A 365 7.53 16.75 16.00
N VAL A 366 6.61 17.68 16.30
CA VAL A 366 6.84 18.78 17.27
C VAL A 366 6.08 18.49 18.56
N GLY A 367 6.83 18.45 19.67
CA GLY A 367 6.32 18.17 21.02
C GLY A 367 6.29 19.42 21.91
N PRO A 368 5.38 19.49 22.91
CA PRO A 368 4.33 18.50 23.22
C PRO A 368 3.19 18.48 22.18
N SER A 369 2.37 17.43 22.21
CA SER A 369 1.19 17.27 21.35
C SER A 369 0.21 18.46 21.39
N ASN A 370 0.14 19.21 22.51
CA ASN A 370 -0.69 20.40 22.67
C ASN A 370 0.02 21.75 22.45
N ALA A 371 1.27 21.76 21.93
CA ALA A 371 2.03 22.99 21.69
C ALA A 371 1.28 23.98 20.79
N VAL A 372 1.28 25.27 21.18
CA VAL A 372 0.43 26.33 20.58
C VAL A 372 0.79 26.66 19.13
N ASP A 373 2.06 26.52 18.77
CA ASP A 373 2.54 26.70 17.39
C ASP A 373 3.52 25.58 17.06
N LYS A 374 3.13 24.72 16.11
CA LYS A 374 3.93 23.60 15.60
C LYS A 374 4.53 23.88 14.21
N SER A 375 4.45 25.11 13.71
CA SER A 375 4.98 25.44 12.39
C SER A 375 6.49 25.27 12.34
N VAL A 376 6.96 24.75 11.20
CA VAL A 376 8.37 24.44 10.95
C VAL A 376 8.84 25.06 9.64
N LEU A 377 10.15 25.25 9.55
CA LEU A 377 10.87 25.69 8.36
C LEU A 377 11.90 24.61 8.00
N TRP A 378 12.02 24.33 6.71
CA TRP A 378 12.99 23.36 6.17
C TRP A 378 14.13 24.07 5.44
N SER A 379 15.32 23.49 5.48
CA SER A 379 16.46 23.91 4.66
C SER A 379 17.38 22.74 4.30
N SER A 380 18.11 22.87 3.19
CA SER A 380 19.21 21.97 2.82
C SER A 380 20.55 22.68 3.02
N SER A 381 21.59 21.94 3.40
CA SER A 381 22.98 22.44 3.39
C SER A 381 23.55 22.57 1.98
N ASP A 382 23.07 21.76 1.02
CA ASP A 382 23.52 21.77 -0.38
C ASP A 382 22.37 21.38 -1.33
N THR A 383 21.83 22.36 -2.04
CA THR A 383 20.73 22.19 -3.00
C THR A 383 21.17 21.61 -4.35
N SER A 384 22.47 21.41 -4.59
CA SER A 384 22.97 20.70 -5.77
C SER A 384 22.96 19.17 -5.56
N VAL A 385 23.06 18.72 -4.31
CA VAL A 385 22.87 17.31 -3.92
C VAL A 385 21.39 17.03 -3.65
N ALA A 386 20.74 17.80 -2.76
CA ALA A 386 19.33 17.59 -2.44
C ALA A 386 18.59 18.88 -2.08
N THR A 387 17.42 19.08 -2.67
CA THR A 387 16.46 20.13 -2.27
C THR A 387 15.45 19.58 -1.27
N VAL A 388 14.78 20.49 -0.53
CA VAL A 388 13.63 20.20 0.31
C VAL A 388 12.62 21.33 0.16
N ASP A 389 11.31 21.02 0.20
CA ASP A 389 10.24 22.01 0.13
C ASP A 389 9.65 22.36 1.51
N ASN A 390 8.56 23.13 1.54
CA ASN A 390 7.91 23.54 2.79
C ASN A 390 7.11 22.42 3.49
N THR A 391 6.80 21.31 2.81
CA THR A 391 6.14 20.14 3.41
C THR A 391 7.14 19.18 4.03
N GLY A 392 8.40 19.20 3.55
CA GLY A 392 9.45 18.25 3.91
C GLY A 392 9.81 17.31 2.75
N LEU A 393 9.26 17.50 1.55
CA LEU A 393 9.57 16.70 0.37
C LEU A 393 11.00 16.95 -0.11
N VAL A 394 11.90 16.05 0.26
CA VAL A 394 13.28 16.01 -0.25
C VAL A 394 13.27 15.49 -1.68
N THR A 395 14.08 16.09 -2.56
CA THR A 395 14.38 15.57 -3.90
C THR A 395 15.90 15.50 -4.08
N VAL A 396 16.44 14.35 -4.47
CA VAL A 396 17.86 14.23 -4.80
C VAL A 396 18.12 14.76 -6.21
N VAL A 397 18.93 15.80 -6.28
CA VAL A 397 19.31 16.52 -7.50
C VAL A 397 20.64 16.00 -8.07
N GLY A 398 21.54 15.51 -7.21
CA GLY A 398 22.89 15.14 -7.61
C GLY A 398 23.63 14.21 -6.64
N PRO A 399 24.84 13.77 -7.02
CA PRO A 399 25.68 12.87 -6.23
C PRO A 399 26.37 13.61 -5.08
N GLY A 400 26.52 12.95 -3.92
CA GLY A 400 27.16 13.52 -2.72
C GLY A 400 26.25 13.48 -1.49
N THR A 401 26.56 14.31 -0.48
CA THR A 401 25.83 14.36 0.81
C THR A 401 25.31 15.76 1.12
N ALA A 402 24.02 15.89 1.44
CA ALA A 402 23.42 17.08 2.00
C ALA A 402 22.83 16.79 3.39
N VAL A 403 22.74 17.81 4.24
CA VAL A 403 22.03 17.75 5.51
C VAL A 403 20.75 18.57 5.40
N ILE A 404 19.61 17.89 5.46
CA ILE A 404 18.30 18.54 5.55
C ILE A 404 18.03 18.85 7.01
N THR A 405 17.67 20.10 7.31
CA THR A 405 17.36 20.58 8.66
C THR A 405 15.91 21.04 8.74
N VAL A 406 15.20 20.59 9.77
CA VAL A 406 13.92 21.18 10.17
C VAL A 406 14.13 22.08 11.39
N LYS A 407 13.41 23.20 11.45
CA LYS A 407 13.46 24.15 12.55
C LYS A 407 12.06 24.63 12.95
N THR A 408 11.71 24.60 14.24
CA THR A 408 10.44 25.19 14.72
C THR A 408 10.46 26.71 14.63
N VAL A 409 9.37 27.33 14.20
CA VAL A 409 9.25 28.80 14.13
C VAL A 409 9.30 29.42 15.52
N VAL A 410 8.54 28.86 16.47
CA VAL A 410 8.61 29.21 17.89
C VAL A 410 9.64 28.34 18.61
N GLY A 411 10.47 28.95 19.45
CA GLY A 411 11.55 28.27 20.18
C GLY A 411 12.83 28.04 19.37
N GLY A 412 12.72 27.89 18.03
CA GLY A 412 13.89 27.75 17.15
C GLY A 412 14.61 26.40 17.29
N LEU A 413 13.93 25.37 17.78
CA LEU A 413 14.44 24.01 17.98
C LEU A 413 14.72 23.34 16.64
N THR A 414 15.71 22.46 16.56
CA THR A 414 16.17 21.87 15.29
C THR A 414 16.37 20.36 15.35
N ALA A 415 16.03 19.67 14.27
CA ALA A 415 16.44 18.29 13.99
C ALA A 415 16.92 18.19 12.53
N SER A 416 17.71 17.16 12.19
CA SER A 416 18.32 17.04 10.87
C SER A 416 18.49 15.61 10.38
N CYS A 417 18.41 15.43 9.06
CA CYS A 417 18.59 14.15 8.36
C CYS A 417 19.69 14.26 7.28
N VAL A 418 20.52 13.24 7.16
CA VAL A 418 21.59 13.15 6.15
C VAL A 418 21.06 12.50 4.87
N VAL A 419 21.09 13.22 3.76
CA VAL A 419 20.64 12.74 2.44
C VAL A 419 21.84 12.45 1.58
N ASN A 420 22.02 11.21 1.16
CA ASN A 420 23.07 10.80 0.23
C ASN A 420 22.49 10.48 -1.16
N GLY A 421 22.98 11.19 -2.17
CA GLY A 421 22.86 10.77 -3.57
C GLY A 421 23.90 9.69 -3.92
N PRO A 422 23.70 8.91 -4.98
CA PRO A 422 24.63 7.85 -5.39
C PRO A 422 25.99 8.44 -5.79
N ASN A 423 27.07 7.67 -5.66
CA ASN A 423 28.38 8.09 -6.15
C ASN A 423 28.39 8.21 -7.68
N GLN A 424 29.18 9.15 -8.21
CA GLN A 424 29.31 9.44 -9.65
C GLN A 424 29.52 8.17 -10.51
N GLU A 425 30.26 7.20 -10.00
CA GLU A 425 30.62 5.94 -10.66
C GLU A 425 29.42 5.02 -10.96
N GLN A 426 28.31 5.14 -10.24
CA GLN A 426 27.08 4.36 -10.51
C GLN A 426 26.08 5.06 -11.44
N ALA A 427 26.34 6.31 -11.86
CA ALA A 427 25.44 7.08 -12.72
C ALA A 427 25.77 6.97 -14.22
N GLY A 428 26.88 6.30 -14.60
CA GLY A 428 27.49 6.42 -15.92
C GLY A 428 27.94 5.11 -16.56
N ASN A 429 27.02 4.19 -16.84
CA ASN A 429 27.25 3.06 -17.76
C ASN A 429 26.12 2.93 -18.79
N GLY A 430 26.00 3.97 -19.62
CA GLY A 430 24.96 4.11 -20.64
C GLY A 430 25.49 4.57 -22.01
N GLN A 431 26.77 4.34 -22.32
CA GLN A 431 27.31 4.66 -23.65
C GLN A 431 28.37 3.67 -24.14
N ILE A 432 28.26 3.38 -25.44
CA ILE A 432 29.09 2.44 -26.21
C ILE A 432 30.55 2.89 -26.20
N VAL A 433 31.47 1.97 -25.87
CA VAL A 433 32.92 2.10 -26.13
C VAL A 433 33.31 1.07 -27.20
N ALA A 434 34.14 1.48 -28.15
CA ALA A 434 34.59 0.61 -29.24
C ALA A 434 35.67 -0.38 -28.78
N LEU A 435 35.80 -1.49 -29.51
CA LEU A 435 36.87 -2.47 -29.32
C LEU A 435 38.21 -1.88 -29.76
N GLU A 436 39.18 -1.79 -28.84
CA GLU A 436 40.61 -1.70 -29.13
C GLU A 436 41.34 -2.80 -28.33
N GLU A 437 42.47 -3.28 -28.84
CA GLU A 437 42.97 -4.64 -28.59
C GLU A 437 43.93 -4.75 -27.38
N GLU A 438 43.92 -5.90 -26.70
CA GLU A 438 44.90 -6.24 -25.65
C GLU A 438 46.30 -6.52 -26.23
N PRO A 439 47.38 -6.12 -25.54
CA PRO A 439 48.71 -6.73 -25.67
C PRO A 439 48.93 -7.82 -24.58
N GLU A 440 49.65 -8.87 -24.96
CA GLU A 440 49.78 -10.14 -24.23
C GLU A 440 50.63 -10.09 -22.92
N ALA A 441 50.42 -11.07 -22.04
CA ALA A 441 51.22 -11.30 -20.82
C ALA A 441 52.49 -12.14 -21.07
N GLN A 442 53.48 -12.07 -20.17
CA GLN A 442 54.67 -12.94 -20.15
C GLN A 442 55.10 -13.33 -18.72
N GLU A 443 55.36 -14.62 -18.51
CA GLU A 443 56.05 -15.25 -17.35
C GLU A 443 57.55 -15.44 -17.69
N GLU A 444 58.54 -15.79 -16.84
CA GLU A 444 58.62 -16.33 -15.47
C GLU A 444 59.46 -15.38 -14.52
N GLN A 445 60.27 -15.70 -13.48
CA GLN A 445 60.78 -16.93 -12.83
C GLN A 445 61.24 -16.68 -11.36
N ALA A 446 61.57 -17.75 -10.62
CA ALA A 446 62.12 -17.75 -9.25
C ALA A 446 63.67 -17.61 -9.20
N GLY A 447 64.40 -17.46 -8.08
CA GLY A 447 64.17 -17.46 -6.60
C GLY A 447 65.58 -17.42 -5.91
N PRO A 448 65.84 -17.88 -4.65
CA PRO A 448 65.00 -18.23 -3.47
C PRO A 448 65.61 -17.65 -2.12
N VAL A 449 65.42 -18.33 -0.94
CA VAL A 449 66.08 -18.14 0.41
C VAL A 449 65.54 -16.97 1.30
N GLU A 450 65.34 -17.05 2.64
CA GLU A 450 65.20 -18.18 3.61
C GLU A 450 64.43 -17.81 4.94
N GLN A 451 64.99 -17.83 6.17
CA GLN A 451 64.20 -17.91 7.45
C GLN A 451 64.70 -17.18 8.73
N ALA A 452 63.74 -16.70 9.56
CA ALA A 452 63.67 -16.66 11.05
C ALA A 452 64.73 -15.86 11.89
N PRO A 453 64.60 -15.68 13.25
CA PRO A 453 63.52 -16.01 14.21
C PRO A 453 63.04 -14.78 15.07
N ALA A 454 62.49 -15.01 16.28
CA ALA A 454 61.92 -14.01 17.23
C ALA A 454 62.32 -14.26 18.70
N GLU A 455 62.05 -13.35 19.68
CA GLU A 455 61.86 -13.64 21.15
C GLU A 455 61.59 -12.40 22.07
N THR A 456 60.64 -12.52 23.04
CA THR A 456 60.60 -11.92 24.44
C THR A 456 60.57 -10.37 24.68
N ASP A 457 60.09 -9.78 25.81
CA ASP A 457 59.41 -10.27 27.05
C ASP A 457 58.57 -9.21 27.86
N MET A 458 57.80 -9.70 28.86
CA MET A 458 57.35 -9.12 30.17
C MET A 458 56.61 -7.75 30.31
N ALA A 459 55.44 -7.74 31.00
CA ALA A 459 55.29 -7.35 32.45
C ALA A 459 53.86 -6.97 32.96
N ALA A 460 53.39 -7.66 34.04
CA ALA A 460 52.67 -7.16 35.26
C ALA A 460 51.32 -6.36 35.20
N ALA A 461 50.34 -6.46 36.14
CA ALA A 461 50.10 -7.34 37.31
C ALA A 461 48.61 -7.34 37.80
N GLU A 462 48.25 -8.21 38.77
CA GLU A 462 46.90 -8.47 39.35
C GLU A 462 46.44 -7.49 40.48
N PRO A 463 45.22 -7.62 41.07
CA PRO A 463 44.85 -8.65 42.10
C PRO A 463 43.62 -9.53 41.72
N LYS A 464 43.49 -10.83 42.08
CA LYS A 464 43.25 -11.50 43.40
C LYS A 464 41.92 -11.16 44.09
N SER A 465 41.14 -12.06 44.73
CA SER A 465 41.23 -13.52 45.06
C SER A 465 39.78 -14.09 45.04
N ALA A 466 39.48 -15.34 44.66
CA ALA A 466 39.51 -16.61 45.46
C ALA A 466 38.58 -16.61 46.71
N ASP A 467 37.93 -17.68 47.17
CA ASP A 467 37.99 -19.15 46.91
C ASP A 467 36.52 -19.74 46.92
N GLU A 468 36.10 -21.03 46.92
CA GLU A 468 36.70 -22.40 46.97
C GLU A 468 35.65 -23.49 46.49
N ILE A 469 36.07 -24.76 46.31
CA ILE A 469 35.45 -26.11 46.66
C ILE A 469 33.91 -26.22 46.97
N GLN A 470 33.07 -27.24 46.64
CA GLN A 470 33.08 -28.61 46.01
C GLN A 470 31.59 -29.13 45.85
N GLU A 471 31.15 -30.28 45.26
CA GLU A 471 31.56 -31.22 44.17
C GLU A 471 30.39 -32.20 43.78
N GLU A 472 30.36 -32.70 42.52
CA GLU A 472 29.63 -33.86 41.92
C GLU A 472 28.09 -34.11 42.17
N PRO A 473 27.45 -35.30 41.90
CA PRO A 473 26.60 -35.44 40.69
C PRO A 473 25.18 -36.04 40.92
N VAL A 474 24.28 -35.92 39.93
CA VAL A 474 22.94 -36.58 39.92
C VAL A 474 22.56 -37.09 38.51
N GLU A 475 21.94 -38.27 38.45
CA GLU A 475 21.44 -38.94 37.23
C GLU A 475 20.18 -38.27 36.61
N PRO A 476 19.89 -38.51 35.31
CA PRO A 476 18.74 -37.92 34.62
C PRO A 476 17.41 -38.54 35.06
N LYS A 477 16.34 -37.75 34.93
CA LYS A 477 14.94 -38.23 34.95
C LYS A 477 14.27 -38.02 33.59
N GLU A 478 13.28 -38.85 33.31
CA GLU A 478 12.41 -38.78 32.13
C GLU A 478 11.50 -37.53 32.16
N PRO A 479 11.01 -37.06 31.00
CA PRO A 479 10.22 -35.83 30.91
C PRO A 479 8.75 -36.02 31.33
N ASP A 480 8.22 -35.07 32.10
CA ASP A 480 6.78 -34.94 32.38
C ASP A 480 6.02 -34.35 31.16
N GLU A 481 4.70 -34.57 31.13
CA GLU A 481 3.80 -34.15 30.05
C GLU A 481 3.63 -32.62 29.94
N PRO A 482 3.36 -32.07 28.73
CA PRO A 482 3.14 -30.63 28.56
C PRO A 482 1.78 -30.19 29.13
N GLU A 483 1.81 -29.24 30.08
CA GLU A 483 0.60 -28.57 30.57
C GLU A 483 -0.08 -27.76 29.45
N LYS A 484 -1.42 -27.65 29.52
CA LYS A 484 -2.23 -26.99 28.49
C LYS A 484 -2.14 -25.46 28.59
N PRO A 485 -2.12 -24.71 27.46
CA PRO A 485 -2.25 -23.26 27.47
C PRO A 485 -3.56 -22.80 28.12
N VAL A 486 -3.51 -21.68 28.85
CA VAL A 486 -4.68 -21.07 29.50
C VAL A 486 -5.48 -20.24 28.46
N GLU A 487 -6.79 -20.37 28.51
CA GLU A 487 -7.72 -19.89 27.49
C GLU A 487 -8.18 -18.43 27.75
N ASN A 488 -7.53 -17.46 27.12
CA ASN A 488 -7.95 -16.04 27.16
C ASN A 488 -9.12 -15.77 26.19
N GLY A 489 -10.28 -16.35 26.48
CA GLY A 489 -11.51 -16.18 25.70
C GLY A 489 -12.37 -14.99 26.12
N GLN A 490 -12.35 -13.90 25.35
CA GLN A 490 -13.50 -12.99 25.22
C GLN A 490 -13.89 -12.88 23.75
N TYR A 491 -15.00 -13.56 23.37
CA TYR A 491 -15.93 -13.28 22.25
C TYR A 491 -16.72 -14.53 21.82
N LEU A 492 -17.23 -15.34 22.76
CA LEU A 492 -18.24 -16.37 22.49
C LEU A 492 -19.36 -16.34 23.53
N ALA A 493 -20.57 -16.66 23.08
CA ALA A 493 -21.70 -17.03 23.92
C ALA A 493 -22.09 -18.47 23.56
N GLU A 494 -22.42 -19.28 24.58
CA GLU A 494 -22.54 -20.73 24.43
C GLU A 494 -23.76 -21.17 23.59
N LYS A 495 -23.62 -22.35 22.98
CA LYS A 495 -24.64 -22.98 22.13
C LYS A 495 -25.02 -24.34 22.71
N GLU A 496 -26.00 -24.38 23.62
CA GLU A 496 -27.03 -25.43 23.64
C GLU A 496 -28.19 -25.12 24.61
N ALA A 497 -29.40 -25.00 24.06
CA ALA A 497 -30.64 -25.04 24.84
C ALA A 497 -31.81 -25.51 23.96
N LEU A 498 -32.62 -26.42 24.51
CA LEU A 498 -33.88 -26.97 23.97
C LEU A 498 -33.83 -27.74 22.63
N ALA A 499 -33.83 -29.08 22.77
CA ALA A 499 -34.51 -29.97 21.84
C ALA A 499 -35.43 -30.93 22.62
N ALA A 500 -36.76 -30.79 22.50
CA ALA A 500 -37.78 -31.83 22.71
C ALA A 500 -39.22 -31.30 22.55
N ALA A 501 -40.09 -32.08 21.87
CA ALA A 501 -41.55 -31.91 21.69
C ALA A 501 -42.04 -30.62 20.97
N SER A 502 -43.00 -30.62 20.04
CA SER A 502 -43.79 -31.65 19.31
C SER A 502 -44.58 -30.93 18.16
N THR A 503 -45.11 -31.52 17.09
CA THR A 503 -45.33 -32.94 16.68
C THR A 503 -45.41 -33.05 15.14
N THR A 504 -45.39 -34.28 14.60
CA THR A 504 -45.76 -34.66 13.21
C THR A 504 -47.27 -34.93 13.06
N PRO A 505 -47.83 -35.26 11.86
CA PRO A 505 -47.28 -35.36 10.49
C PRO A 505 -47.88 -34.26 9.56
N GLU A 506 -48.04 -34.30 8.22
CA GLU A 506 -47.87 -35.25 7.08
C GLU A 506 -47.72 -34.36 5.79
N VAL A 507 -47.35 -34.77 4.55
CA VAL A 507 -48.01 -35.63 3.54
C VAL A 507 -47.06 -35.85 2.32
N SER A 508 -47.00 -37.06 1.76
CA SER A 508 -46.74 -37.51 0.34
C SER A 508 -46.02 -36.60 -0.69
N ALA A 509 -45.21 -37.04 -1.67
CA ALA A 509 -44.47 -38.29 -2.01
C ALA A 509 -43.56 -38.02 -3.25
N ALA A 510 -42.90 -39.03 -3.83
CA ALA A 510 -41.96 -38.94 -4.97
C ALA A 510 -42.27 -40.01 -6.07
N PRO A 511 -41.38 -40.27 -7.06
CA PRO A 511 -40.95 -39.50 -8.25
C PRO A 511 -41.47 -40.24 -9.55
N PRO A 512 -40.79 -40.36 -10.74
CA PRO A 512 -39.63 -39.68 -11.37
C PRO A 512 -39.79 -39.32 -12.89
N ASP A 513 -38.67 -38.92 -13.52
CA ASP A 513 -38.16 -39.41 -14.85
C ASP A 513 -38.25 -38.56 -16.16
N SER A 514 -37.27 -38.84 -17.04
CA SER A 514 -37.09 -38.50 -18.47
C SER A 514 -36.68 -37.07 -18.93
N GLN A 515 -35.62 -37.02 -19.77
CA GLN A 515 -35.33 -35.94 -20.73
C GLN A 515 -35.84 -36.30 -22.13
N PRO A 516 -35.82 -35.35 -23.09
CA PRO A 516 -35.09 -35.65 -24.34
C PRO A 516 -34.16 -34.52 -24.83
N VAL A 517 -33.11 -34.92 -25.55
CA VAL A 517 -32.14 -34.05 -26.23
C VAL A 517 -32.72 -33.49 -27.54
N GLN A 518 -32.32 -32.28 -27.95
CA GLN A 518 -32.34 -31.87 -29.36
C GLN A 518 -30.93 -31.62 -29.89
N VAL A 519 -30.65 -32.19 -31.06
CA VAL A 519 -29.40 -32.00 -31.82
C VAL A 519 -29.69 -30.99 -32.93
N TYR A 520 -28.75 -30.08 -33.20
CA TYR A 520 -28.72 -29.32 -34.44
C TYR A 520 -27.37 -29.47 -35.14
N GLU A 521 -27.41 -29.37 -36.46
CA GLU A 521 -26.45 -29.96 -37.38
C GLU A 521 -25.39 -28.93 -37.83
N MET A 522 -24.13 -29.36 -37.95
CA MET A 522 -23.07 -28.52 -38.50
C MET A 522 -23.11 -28.54 -40.02
N SER A 523 -23.04 -27.36 -40.65
CA SER A 523 -22.77 -27.21 -42.08
C SER A 523 -21.67 -26.19 -42.28
N VAL A 524 -20.74 -26.48 -43.19
CA VAL A 524 -19.50 -25.71 -43.41
C VAL A 524 -19.38 -25.39 -44.90
N ASP A 525 -19.31 -24.10 -45.24
CA ASP A 525 -18.62 -23.64 -46.44
C ASP A 525 -18.16 -22.17 -46.29
N ALA A 526 -17.17 -21.72 -47.06
CA ALA A 526 -16.31 -20.60 -46.69
C ALA A 526 -16.42 -19.31 -47.56
N GLY A 527 -16.21 -18.14 -46.94
CA GLY A 527 -16.07 -16.84 -47.62
C GLY A 527 -15.85 -15.67 -46.64
N PRO A 528 -15.02 -14.64 -46.94
CA PRO A 528 -14.49 -13.74 -45.91
C PRO A 528 -15.28 -12.43 -45.65
N ALA A 529 -15.40 -12.13 -44.35
CA ALA A 529 -15.33 -10.81 -43.70
C ALA A 529 -16.17 -9.60 -44.20
N GLN A 530 -17.08 -9.15 -43.33
CA GLN A 530 -17.09 -7.75 -42.86
C GLN A 530 -17.36 -7.69 -41.35
N LEU A 531 -16.58 -6.89 -40.62
CA LEU A 531 -16.85 -6.54 -39.22
C LEU A 531 -17.95 -5.47 -39.17
N GLN A 532 -19.01 -5.71 -38.40
CA GLN A 532 -19.83 -4.63 -37.86
C GLN A 532 -19.35 -4.35 -36.44
N LEU A 533 -18.89 -3.13 -36.19
CA LEU A 533 -18.78 -2.63 -34.81
C LEU A 533 -20.19 -2.25 -34.35
N GLU A 534 -20.68 -2.86 -33.29
CA GLU A 534 -21.80 -2.29 -32.55
C GLU A 534 -21.36 -0.97 -31.90
N HIS A 535 -22.04 0.11 -32.23
CA HIS A 535 -21.85 1.40 -31.60
C HIS A 535 -22.69 1.43 -30.32
N ASN A 536 -22.04 1.41 -29.16
CA ASN A 536 -22.72 1.20 -27.89
C ASN A 536 -23.37 2.50 -27.37
N ASP A 537 -24.70 2.61 -27.49
CA ASP A 537 -25.48 3.80 -27.10
C ASP A 537 -25.27 4.25 -25.63
N MET A 538 -24.76 3.36 -24.76
CA MET A 538 -24.41 3.64 -23.36
C MET A 538 -23.54 4.90 -23.18
N ASP A 539 -22.61 5.17 -24.08
CA ASP A 539 -21.66 6.29 -23.96
C ASP A 539 -22.36 7.65 -24.08
N ILE A 540 -23.39 7.74 -24.94
CA ILE A 540 -24.15 8.97 -25.17
C ILE A 540 -24.98 9.34 -23.94
N TYR A 541 -25.63 8.35 -23.31
CA TYR A 541 -26.37 8.56 -22.07
C TYR A 541 -25.45 8.91 -20.89
N THR A 542 -24.30 8.22 -20.78
CA THR A 542 -23.32 8.48 -19.71
C THR A 542 -22.72 9.89 -19.83
N ALA A 543 -22.32 10.30 -21.04
CA ALA A 543 -21.86 11.67 -21.30
C ALA A 543 -22.96 12.72 -21.02
N GLY A 544 -24.22 12.42 -21.36
CA GLY A 544 -25.37 13.26 -21.07
C GLY A 544 -25.60 13.49 -19.57
N VAL A 545 -25.49 12.43 -18.75
CA VAL A 545 -25.60 12.51 -17.29
C VAL A 545 -24.44 13.31 -16.69
N PHE A 546 -23.19 13.08 -17.14
CA PHE A 546 -22.04 13.88 -16.67
C PHE A 546 -22.19 15.37 -17.03
N ALA A 547 -22.60 15.69 -18.25
CA ALA A 547 -22.86 17.09 -18.65
C ALA A 547 -23.97 17.74 -17.81
N PHE A 548 -25.04 17.01 -17.49
CA PHE A 548 -26.12 17.49 -16.62
C PHE A 548 -25.62 17.75 -15.19
N LEU A 549 -24.91 16.81 -14.58
CA LEU A 549 -24.34 16.96 -13.24
C LEU A 549 -23.35 18.12 -13.15
N PHE A 550 -22.49 18.28 -14.15
CA PHE A 550 -21.50 19.36 -14.20
C PHE A 550 -22.16 20.75 -14.30
N LEU A 551 -23.16 20.89 -15.19
CA LEU A 551 -23.86 22.17 -15.41
C LEU A 551 -24.78 22.57 -14.25
N PHE A 552 -25.48 21.62 -13.61
CA PHE A 552 -26.43 21.91 -12.52
C PHE A 552 -25.81 21.87 -11.11
N GLY A 553 -24.73 21.11 -10.90
CA GLY A 553 -24.02 21.03 -9.61
C GLY A 553 -23.19 22.29 -9.32
N ALA A 554 -22.33 22.69 -10.27
CA ALA A 554 -21.44 23.84 -10.09
C ALA A 554 -22.21 25.17 -9.99
N SER A 555 -23.28 25.32 -10.77
CA SER A 555 -24.09 26.55 -10.79
C SER A 555 -24.88 26.78 -9.50
N ARG A 556 -25.32 25.71 -8.80
CA ARG A 556 -25.93 25.82 -7.47
C ARG A 556 -24.95 26.37 -6.43
N ARG A 557 -23.78 25.73 -6.28
CA ARG A 557 -22.73 26.19 -5.35
C ARG A 557 -22.25 27.61 -5.63
N TYR A 558 -22.15 28.00 -6.90
CA TYR A 558 -21.80 29.38 -7.26
C TYR A 558 -22.89 30.40 -6.86
N LEU A 559 -24.18 30.04 -6.97
CA LEU A 559 -25.30 30.88 -6.53
C LEU A 559 -25.46 30.96 -5.00
N GLU A 560 -24.94 29.98 -4.26
CA GLU A 560 -24.88 29.99 -2.80
C GLU A 560 -23.72 30.89 -2.34
N TYR A 561 -22.50 30.66 -2.84
CA TYR A 561 -21.33 31.50 -2.59
C TYR A 561 -21.55 32.98 -2.95
N ALA A 562 -22.24 33.25 -4.07
CA ALA A 562 -22.56 34.61 -4.49
C ALA A 562 -23.58 35.35 -3.59
N ARG A 563 -24.26 34.65 -2.66
CA ARG A 563 -25.12 35.29 -1.63
C ARG A 563 -24.39 35.55 -0.32
N GLU A 564 -23.43 34.70 0.03
CA GLU A 564 -22.63 34.85 1.26
C GLU A 564 -21.63 36.02 1.18
N VAL A 565 -21.33 36.49 -0.04
CA VAL A 565 -20.40 37.61 -0.31
C VAL A 565 -21.11 38.99 -0.38
N GLU A 566 -22.44 39.06 -0.23
CA GLU A 566 -23.23 40.32 -0.25
C GLU A 566 -23.97 40.63 1.08
N MET A 567 -23.45 40.19 2.24
CA MET A 567 -23.93 40.60 3.58
C MET A 567 -22.80 41.03 4.52
#